data_AF-T1A108-F1
#
_entry.id   AF-T1A108-F1
#
_cell.length_a   1.000
_cell.length_b   1.000
_cell.length_c   1.000
_cell.angle_alpha   90.00
_cell.angle_beta   90.00
_cell.angle_gamma   90.00
#
_symmetry.space_group_name_H-M   'P 1'
#
loop_
_entity.id
_entity.type
_entity.pdbx_description
1 polymer ?
#
loop_
_entity_poly.entity_id
_entity_poly.type
_entity_poly.pdbx_seq_one_letter_code
_entity_poly.pdbx_strand_id
1 'polypeptide(L)'
;RLTGLYLTLGLVGISLGLYLLAFSPAGFSGYRRFLESPIGLILLVTWSWSFFYHLLNGIRHLFWDMGVGFELKEVYQAGWIAVIGSLGLVLIFWFVLAW
;
A
#
# COMPACT_ATOMS: atom_id res chain seq x y z
N ARG A 1 10.04 -4.61 5.51
CA ARG A 1 9.53 -5.54 6.55
C ARG A 1 8.30 -4.98 7.25
N LEU A 2 8.38 -3.83 7.95
CA LEU A 2 7.20 -3.21 8.61
C LEU A 2 6.02 -2.95 7.66
N THR A 3 6.29 -2.45 6.45
CA THR A 3 5.24 -2.27 5.43
C THR A 3 4.54 -3.58 5.07
N GLY A 4 5.24 -4.72 5.06
CA GLY A 4 4.63 -6.03 4.81
C GLY A 4 3.69 -6.46 5.93
N LEU A 5 4.08 -6.23 7.19
CA LEU A 5 3.20 -6.48 8.34
C LEU A 5 1.94 -5.62 8.27
N TYR A 6 2.09 -4.33 7.96
CA TYR A 6 0.95 -3.42 7.84
C TYR A 6 0.05 -3.79 6.67
N LEU A 7 0.62 -4.27 5.55
CA LEU A 7 -0.14 -4.83 4.45
C LEU A 7 -1.02 -6.01 4.86
N THR A 8 -0.48 -6.94 5.64
CA THR A 8 -1.25 -8.08 6.16
C THR A 8 -2.44 -7.63 7.00
N LEU A 9 -2.28 -6.60 7.85
CA LEU A 9 -3.39 -6.06 8.65
C LEU A 9 -4.50 -5.47 7.77
N GLY A 10 -4.15 -4.68 6.76
CA GLY A 10 -5.18 -4.16 5.85
C GLY A 10 -5.80 -5.22 4.95
N LEU A 11 -5.10 -6.32 4.63
CA LEU A 11 -5.70 -7.46 3.94
C LEU A 11 -6.83 -8.12 4.76
N VAL A 12 -6.66 -8.21 6.08
CA VAL A 12 -7.75 -8.62 6.99
C VAL A 12 -8.90 -7.62 6.93
N GLY A 13 -8.60 -6.31 6.92
CA GLY A 13 -9.59 -5.25 6.78
C GLY A 13 -10.38 -5.32 5.47
N ILE A 14 -9.72 -5.62 4.34
CA ILE A 14 -10.36 -5.83 3.03
C ILE A 14 -11.24 -7.08 3.06
N SER A 15 -10.71 -8.19 3.61
CA SER A 15 -11.47 -9.44 3.74
C SER A 15 -12.75 -9.26 4.56
N LEU A 16 -12.67 -8.50 5.65
CA LEU A 16 -13.83 -8.10 6.45
C LEU A 16 -14.81 -7.25 5.63
N GLY A 17 -14.31 -6.26 4.88
CA GLY A 17 -15.13 -5.41 4.02
C GLY A 17 -15.90 -6.22 2.97
N LEU A 18 -15.23 -7.18 2.30
CA LEU A 18 -15.84 -8.07 1.32
C LEU A 18 -16.89 -9.00 1.95
N TYR A 19 -16.60 -9.55 3.13
CA TYR A 19 -17.57 -10.34 3.88
C TYR A 19 -18.83 -9.53 4.23
N LEU A 20 -18.65 -8.31 4.77
CA LEU A 20 -19.78 -7.45 5.11
C LEU A 20 -20.58 -7.03 3.87
N LEU A 21 -19.89 -6.72 2.77
CA LEU A 21 -20.54 -6.41 1.49
C LEU A 21 -21.43 -7.55 1.00
N ALA A 22 -20.95 -8.80 1.12
CA ALA A 22 -21.67 -9.98 0.64
C ALA A 22 -22.83 -10.41 1.56
N PHE A 23 -22.68 -10.27 2.88
CA PHE A 23 -23.58 -10.93 3.84
C PHE A 23 -24.32 -9.97 4.79
N SER A 24 -23.99 -8.68 4.83
CA SER A 24 -24.62 -7.73 5.76
C SER A 24 -24.69 -6.30 5.21
N PRO A 25 -25.80 -5.90 4.57
CA PRO A 25 -25.99 -4.53 4.07
C PRO A 25 -25.84 -3.47 5.17
N ALA A 26 -26.39 -3.72 6.36
CA ALA A 26 -26.26 -2.84 7.51
C ALA A 26 -24.80 -2.75 8.00
N GLY A 27 -24.11 -3.90 8.12
CA GLY A 27 -22.71 -3.95 8.52
C GLY A 27 -21.78 -3.24 7.52
N PHE A 28 -22.00 -3.44 6.22
CA PHE A 28 -21.25 -2.77 5.17
C PHE A 28 -21.44 -1.25 5.22
N SER A 29 -22.64 -0.77 5.51
CA SER A 29 -22.88 0.68 5.66
C SER A 29 -22.05 1.30 6.79
N GLY A 30 -21.92 0.61 7.92
CA GLY A 30 -21.07 1.04 9.05
C GLY A 30 -19.59 1.00 8.71
N TYR A 31 -19.14 -0.08 8.07
CA TYR A 31 -17.75 -0.22 7.59
C TYR A 31 -17.38 0.89 6.60
N ARG A 32 -18.26 1.17 5.63
CA ARG A 32 -18.08 2.26 4.66
C ARG A 32 -17.96 3.62 5.36
N ARG A 33 -18.86 3.94 6.29
CA ARG A 33 -18.79 5.18 7.08
C ARG A 33 -17.48 5.31 7.86
N PHE A 34 -16.96 4.21 8.39
CA PHE A 34 -15.66 4.20 9.05
C PHE A 34 -14.52 4.51 8.07
N LEU A 35 -14.49 3.87 6.90
CA LEU A 35 -13.48 4.14 5.87
C LEU A 35 -13.53 5.58 5.33
N GLU A 36 -14.73 6.17 5.23
CA GLU A 36 -14.95 7.56 4.81
C GLU A 36 -14.62 8.57 5.91
N SER A 37 -14.41 8.13 7.16
CA SER A 37 -14.01 9.02 8.26
C SER A 37 -12.57 9.50 8.08
N PRO A 38 -12.16 10.62 8.71
CA PRO A 38 -10.77 11.09 8.64
C PRO A 38 -9.74 10.05 9.07
N ILE A 39 -10.06 9.25 10.10
CA ILE A 39 -9.19 8.15 10.56
C ILE A 39 -9.12 7.04 9.51
N GLY A 40 -10.26 6.67 8.92
CA GLY A 40 -10.33 5.68 7.84
C GLY A 40 -9.50 6.10 6.63
N LEU A 41 -9.61 7.36 6.21
CA LEU A 41 -8.83 7.91 5.10
C LEU A 41 -7.32 7.91 5.40
N ILE A 42 -6.90 8.30 6.60
CA ILE A 42 -5.47 8.22 6.98
C ILE A 42 -4.97 6.78 6.88
N LEU A 43 -5.75 5.81 7.38
CA LEU A 43 -5.40 4.39 7.28
C LEU A 43 -5.32 3.94 5.81
N LEU A 44 -6.29 4.29 4.98
CA LEU A 44 -6.28 3.93 3.55
C LEU A 44 -5.10 4.55 2.79
N VAL A 45 -4.77 5.83 3.05
CA VAL A 45 -3.66 6.53 2.40
C VAL A 45 -2.33 5.92 2.81
N THR A 46 -2.11 5.72 4.11
CA THR A 46 -0.85 5.14 4.61
C THR A 46 -0.71 3.67 4.24
N TRP A 47 -1.81 2.92 4.16
CA TRP A 47 -1.82 1.52 3.72
C TRP A 47 -1.51 1.40 2.23
N SER A 48 -2.14 2.21 1.38
CA SER A 48 -1.82 2.27 -0.06
C SER A 48 -0.40 2.75 -0.33
N TRP A 49 0.12 3.74 0.40
CA TRP A 49 1.54 4.11 0.32
C TRP A 49 2.46 2.93 0.71
N SER A 50 2.13 2.23 1.79
CA SER A 50 2.88 1.05 2.24
C SER A 50 2.88 -0.05 1.17
N PHE A 51 1.78 -0.23 0.43
CA PHE A 51 1.69 -1.11 -0.73
C PHE A 51 2.73 -0.75 -1.79
N PHE A 52 2.72 0.50 -2.28
CA PHE A 52 3.64 0.92 -3.34
C PHE A 52 5.11 0.85 -2.89
N TYR A 53 5.40 1.27 -1.65
CA TYR A 53 6.77 1.17 -1.12
C TYR A 53 7.23 -0.27 -0.97
N HIS A 54 6.37 -1.17 -0.48
CA HIS A 54 6.69 -2.58 -0.35
C HIS A 54 6.89 -3.24 -1.73
N LEU A 55 6.05 -2.92 -2.70
CA LEU A 55 6.14 -3.41 -4.07
C LEU A 55 7.46 -2.99 -4.73
N LEU A 56 7.80 -1.70 -4.71
CA LEU A 56 9.04 -1.20 -5.33
C LEU A 56 10.29 -1.77 -4.65
N ASN A 57 10.27 -1.90 -3.32
CA ASN A 57 11.37 -2.60 -2.62
C ASN A 57 11.39 -4.09 -2.96
N GLY A 58 10.24 -4.75 -3.10
CA GLY A 58 10.15 -6.14 -3.53
C GLY A 58 10.79 -6.34 -4.90
N ILE A 59 10.48 -5.48 -5.87
CA ILE A 59 11.13 -5.48 -7.19
C ILE A 59 12.65 -5.31 -7.06
N ARG A 60 13.12 -4.36 -6.24
CA ARG A 60 14.55 -4.19 -5.96
C ARG A 60 15.18 -5.46 -5.39
N HIS A 61 14.51 -6.14 -4.46
CA HIS A 61 14.98 -7.41 -3.90
C HIS A 61 15.05 -8.51 -4.96
N LEU A 62 14.06 -8.60 -5.86
CA LEU A 62 14.10 -9.55 -6.97
C LEU A 62 15.29 -9.29 -7.91
N PHE A 63 15.69 -8.03 -8.14
CA PHE A 63 16.92 -7.72 -8.87
C PHE A 63 18.18 -8.21 -8.15
N TRP A 64 18.24 -8.05 -6.82
CA TRP A 64 19.33 -8.59 -6.03
C TRP A 64 19.38 -10.13 -6.08
N ASP A 65 18.22 -10.79 -6.03
CA ASP A 65 18.13 -12.25 -6.14
C ASP A 65 18.63 -12.75 -7.51
N MET A 66 18.58 -11.91 -8.55
CA MET A 66 19.13 -12.17 -9.88
C MET A 66 20.62 -11.82 -10.04
N GLY A 67 21.30 -11.33 -9.01
CA GLY A 67 22.71 -10.94 -9.13
C GLY A 67 22.96 -9.48 -9.57
N VAL A 68 21.92 -8.64 -9.67
CA VAL A 68 21.98 -7.29 -10.28
C VAL A 68 21.87 -6.20 -9.23
N GLY A 69 22.61 -5.09 -9.36
CA GLY A 69 22.38 -3.88 -8.55
C GLY A 69 23.10 -3.87 -7.20
N PHE A 70 24.28 -4.51 -7.11
CA PHE A 70 25.08 -4.64 -5.89
C PHE A 70 26.14 -3.56 -5.70
N GLU A 71 26.43 -2.76 -6.73
CA GLU A 71 27.32 -1.62 -6.58
C GLU A 71 26.71 -0.60 -5.62
N LEU A 72 27.53 -0.02 -4.74
CA LEU A 72 27.03 0.86 -3.67
C LEU A 72 26.19 2.03 -4.21
N LYS A 73 26.61 2.59 -5.36
CA LYS A 73 25.87 3.65 -6.05
C LYS A 73 24.48 3.18 -6.50
N GLU A 74 24.38 1.98 -7.06
CA GLU A 74 23.12 1.39 -7.56
C GLU A 74 22.17 1.10 -6.40
N VAL A 75 22.69 0.57 -5.28
CA VAL A 75 21.92 0.32 -4.06
C VAL A 75 21.26 1.62 -3.54
N TYR A 76 22.02 2.73 -3.49
CA TYR A 76 21.48 4.02 -3.07
C TYR A 76 20.46 4.57 -4.07
N GLN A 77 20.75 4.50 -5.37
CA GLN A 77 19.83 4.95 -6.41
C GLN A 77 18.51 4.19 -6.36
N ALA A 78 18.56 2.85 -6.33
CA ALA A 78 17.36 2.01 -6.24
C ALA A 78 16.57 2.26 -4.94
N GLY A 79 17.26 2.56 -3.84
CA GLY A 79 16.63 2.95 -2.57
C GLY A 79 15.82 4.24 -2.71
N TRP A 80 16.42 5.31 -3.26
CA TRP A 80 15.72 6.58 -3.48
C TRP A 80 14.60 6.48 -4.51
N ILE A 81 14.80 5.69 -5.57
CA ILE A 81 13.75 5.39 -6.56
C ILE A 81 12.54 4.75 -5.87
N ALA A 82 12.75 3.80 -4.96
CA ALA A 82 11.65 3.16 -4.23
C ALA A 82 10.91 4.15 -3.31
N VAL A 83 11.61 5.08 -2.65
CA VAL A 83 11.00 6.11 -1.78
C VAL A 83 10.21 7.14 -2.59
N ILE A 84 10.85 7.77 -3.57
CA ILE A 84 10.23 8.84 -4.36
C ILE A 84 9.13 8.26 -5.26
N GLY A 85 9.40 7.09 -5.86
CA GLY A 85 8.44 6.38 -6.69
C GLY A 85 7.19 5.99 -5.91
N SER A 86 7.30 5.51 -4.67
CA SER A 86 6.11 5.15 -3.88
C SER A 86 5.27 6.36 -3.49
N LEU A 87 5.91 7.50 -3.20
CA LEU A 87 5.21 8.76 -2.95
C LEU A 87 4.49 9.26 -4.20
N GLY A 88 5.14 9.23 -5.37
CA GLY A 88 4.51 9.59 -6.64
C GLY A 88 3.32 8.67 -6.97
N LEU A 89 3.48 7.37 -6.81
CA LEU A 89 2.43 6.38 -7.08
C LEU A 89 1.22 6.55 -6.16
N VAL A 90 1.42 6.78 -4.85
CA VAL A 90 0.28 7.00 -3.94
C VAL A 90 -0.45 8.29 -4.27
N LEU A 91 0.26 9.37 -4.62
CA LEU A 91 -0.37 10.62 -5.03
C LEU A 91 -1.20 10.45 -6.30
N ILE A 92 -0.65 9.77 -7.31
CA ILE A 92 -1.37 9.47 -8.56
C ILE A 92 -2.60 8.60 -8.27
N PHE A 93 -2.46 7.56 -7.45
CA PHE A 93 -3.55 6.66 -7.08
C PHE A 93 -4.73 7.42 -6.45
N TRP A 94 -4.46 8.29 -5.48
CA TRP A 94 -5.51 9.08 -4.84
C TRP A 94 -6.06 10.19 -5.73
N PHE A 95 -5.24 10.79 -6.58
CA PHE A 95 -5.70 11.75 -7.59
C PHE A 95 -6.71 11.10 -8.55
N VAL A 96 -6.42 9.88 -9.03
CA VAL A 96 -7.33 9.12 -9.90
C VAL A 96 -8.59 8.69 -9.17
N LEU A 97 -8.53 8.37 -7.87
CA LEU A 97 -9.74 8.00 -7.10
C LEU A 97 -10.65 9.19 -6.76
N ALA A 98 -10.09 10.40 -6.70
CA ALA A 98 -10.83 11.60 -6.35
C ALA A 98 -11.60 12.22 -7.54
N TRP A 99 -11.37 11.72 -8.76
CA TRP A 99 -11.94 12.20 -10.01
C TRP A 99 -12.71 11.10 -10.74
#